data_AF-A0A7W1K803-F1
#
_entry.id   AF-A0A7W1K803-F1
#
_cell.length_a   1.000
_cell.length_b   1.000
_cell.length_c   1.000
_cell.angle_alpha   90.00
_cell.angle_beta   90.00
_cell.angle_gamma   90.00
#
_symmetry.space_group_name_H-M   'P 1'
#
loop_
_entity.id
_entity.type
_entity.pdbx_description
1 polymer ?
#
loop_
_entity_poly.entity_id
_entity_poly.type
_entity_poly.pdbx_seq_one_letter_code
_entity_poly.pdbx_strand_id
1 'polypeptide(L)'
;MRVVLITDTIRMGGAERVFADLARAAVDAGHETILLAPQPYLVEELAAVVSGATVRRFGDDAFRTAPTIVARGRSLLAQVPALVRVMRELRPDVLHVSNGGHPGSGLC
;
A
#
# COMPACT_ATOMS: atom_id res chain seq x y z
N MET A 1 -15.43 -5.02 -10.36
CA MET A 1 -15.20 -3.75 -9.64
C MET A 1 -13.70 -3.50 -9.58
N ARG A 2 -13.29 -2.24 -9.49
CA ARG A 2 -11.91 -1.84 -9.22
C ARG A 2 -11.69 -1.71 -7.72
N VAL A 3 -10.93 -2.65 -7.17
CA VAL A 3 -10.58 -2.70 -5.74
C VAL A 3 -9.13 -2.24 -5.60
N VAL A 4 -8.93 -1.12 -4.92
CA VAL A 4 -7.60 -0.63 -4.58
C VAL A 4 -7.32 -0.98 -3.14
N LEU A 5 -6.22 -1.69 -2.89
CA LEU A 5 -5.71 -1.95 -1.56
C LEU A 5 -4.43 -1.16 -1.36
N ILE A 6 -4.34 -0.38 -0.28
CA ILE A 6 -3.17 0.42 0.06
C ILE A 6 -2.63 0.07 1.44
N THR A 7 -1.30 -0.03 1.54
CA THR A 7 -0.58 -0.19 2.81
C THR A 7 0.65 0.70 2.87
N ASP A 8 1.09 1.09 4.07
CA ASP A 8 2.16 2.08 4.30
C ASP A 8 3.25 1.60 5.27
N THR A 9 3.44 0.28 5.42
CA THR A 9 4.32 -0.27 6.46
C THR A 9 5.81 -0.28 6.11
N ILE A 10 6.65 -0.36 7.15
CA ILE A 10 8.12 -0.28 7.03
C ILE A 10 8.73 -1.59 6.51
N ARG A 11 8.00 -2.70 6.61
CA ARG A 11 8.45 -4.04 6.20
C ARG A 11 7.26 -4.98 6.08
N MET A 12 7.46 -6.06 5.33
CA MET A 12 6.55 -7.21 5.36
C MET A 12 6.44 -7.84 6.76
N GLY A 13 5.22 -8.10 7.20
CA GLY A 13 4.87 -8.64 8.50
C GLY A 13 3.52 -9.38 8.50
N GLY A 14 2.88 -9.46 9.66
CA GLY A 14 1.62 -10.19 9.82
C GLY A 14 0.45 -9.51 9.10
N ALA A 15 0.34 -8.19 9.21
CA ALA A 15 -0.71 -7.44 8.56
C ALA A 15 -0.57 -7.45 7.03
N GLU A 16 0.65 -7.45 6.51
CA GLU A 16 0.92 -7.51 5.07
C GLU A 16 0.57 -8.90 4.51
N ARG A 17 0.70 -9.96 5.31
CA ARG A 17 0.19 -11.29 4.94
C ARG A 17 -1.32 -11.30 4.83
N VAL A 18 -2.03 -10.73 5.80
CA VAL A 18 -3.50 -10.59 5.74
C VAL A 18 -3.91 -9.71 4.56
N PHE A 19 -3.18 -8.63 4.31
CA PHE A 19 -3.39 -7.76 3.14
C PHE A 19 -3.21 -8.53 1.83
N ALA A 20 -2.18 -9.37 1.72
CA ALA A 20 -1.97 -10.23 0.56
C ALA A 20 -3.11 -11.26 0.40
N ASP A 21 -3.61 -11.84 1.49
CA ASP A 21 -4.74 -12.77 1.46
C ASP A 21 -6.02 -12.07 0.97
N LEU A 22 -6.30 -10.86 1.45
CA LEU A 22 -7.42 -10.04 0.96
C LEU A 22 -7.30 -9.72 -0.52
N ALA A 23 -6.09 -9.37 -0.97
CA ALA A 23 -5.84 -9.10 -2.38
C ALA A 23 -6.05 -10.33 -3.26
N ARG A 24 -5.57 -11.52 -2.83
CA ARG A 24 -5.82 -12.79 -3.54
C ARG A 24 -7.31 -13.08 -3.62
N ALA A 25 -8.04 -12.93 -2.52
CA ALA A 25 -9.49 -13.14 -2.52
C ALA A 25 -10.23 -12.20 -3.50
N ALA A 26 -9.80 -10.94 -3.60
CA ALA A 26 -10.37 -10.00 -4.56
C ALA A 26 -10.05 -10.37 -6.02
N VAL A 27 -8.83 -10.83 -6.30
CA VAL A 27 -8.44 -11.37 -7.62
C VAL A 27 -9.26 -12.61 -7.98
N ASP A 28 -9.37 -13.57 -7.06
CA ASP A 28 -10.10 -14.82 -7.25
C ASP A 28 -11.60 -14.57 -7.47
N ALA A 29 -12.14 -13.50 -6.88
CA ALA A 29 -13.50 -13.02 -7.12
C ALA A 29 -13.68 -12.29 -8.47
N GLY A 30 -12.64 -12.21 -9.30
CA GLY A 30 -12.68 -11.58 -10.62
C GLY A 30 -12.70 -10.04 -10.58
N HIS A 31 -12.23 -9.43 -9.49
CA HIS A 31 -12.13 -7.97 -9.39
C HIS A 31 -10.81 -7.46 -9.98
N GLU A 32 -10.87 -6.26 -10.58
CA GLU A 32 -9.66 -5.54 -10.97
C GLU A 32 -8.97 -5.05 -9.69
N THR A 33 -8.01 -5.84 -9.23
CA THR A 33 -7.34 -5.64 -7.95
C THR A 33 -6.03 -4.92 -8.16
N ILE A 34 -5.87 -3.78 -7.49
CA ILE A 34 -4.69 -2.92 -7.60
C ILE A 34 -4.04 -2.76 -6.23
N LEU A 35 -2.76 -3.09 -6.15
CA LEU A 35 -1.93 -2.92 -4.96
C LEU A 35 -1.20 -1.59 -5.03
N LEU A 36 -1.23 -0.89 -3.91
CA LEU A 36 -0.59 0.39 -3.70
C LEU A 36 0.22 0.38 -2.41
N ALA A 37 1.41 0.96 -2.47
CA ALA A 37 2.13 1.41 -1.29
C ALA A 37 2.88 2.71 -1.64
N PRO A 38 3.01 3.65 -0.67
CA PRO A 38 3.88 4.81 -0.83
C PRO A 38 5.35 4.40 -1.01
N GLN A 39 5.73 3.21 -0.56
CA GLN A 39 7.07 2.67 -0.68
C GLN A 39 7.15 1.66 -1.85
N PRO A 40 7.87 1.98 -2.94
CA PRO A 40 8.07 1.06 -4.07
C PRO A 40 8.53 -0.35 -3.69
N TYR A 41 9.45 -0.50 -2.73
CA TYR A 41 9.93 -1.84 -2.35
C TYR A 41 8.79 -2.74 -1.83
N LEU A 42 7.86 -2.17 -1.03
CA LEU A 42 6.81 -2.93 -0.37
C LEU A 42 5.79 -3.44 -1.38
N VAL A 43 5.41 -2.58 -2.33
CA VAL A 43 4.44 -2.98 -3.35
C VAL A 43 5.03 -4.03 -4.31
N GLU A 44 6.35 -4.02 -4.52
CA GLU A 44 7.05 -5.07 -5.29
C GLU A 44 7.09 -6.41 -4.55
N GLU A 45 7.38 -6.40 -3.25
CA GLU A 45 7.32 -7.61 -2.42
C GLU A 45 5.91 -8.21 -2.38
N LEU A 46 4.88 -7.36 -2.30
CA LEU A 46 3.47 -7.78 -2.37
C LEU A 46 3.10 -8.35 -3.74
N ALA A 47 3.58 -7.72 -4.82
CA ALA A 47 3.36 -8.19 -6.19
C ALA A 47 3.88 -9.62 -6.41
N ALA A 48 5.02 -9.94 -5.80
CA ALA A 48 5.64 -11.26 -5.94
C ALA A 48 4.80 -12.38 -5.31
N VAL A 49 3.92 -12.06 -4.36
CA VAL A 49 3.12 -13.05 -3.62
C VAL A 49 1.62 -13.00 -3.95
N VAL A 50 1.16 -12.03 -4.74
CA VAL A 50 -0.23 -11.88 -5.18
C VAL A 50 -0.27 -11.86 -6.71
N SER A 51 -0.28 -13.04 -7.32
CA SER A 51 -0.45 -13.18 -8.77
C SER A 51 -1.81 -12.63 -9.22
N GLY A 52 -1.84 -11.91 -10.34
CA GLY A 52 -3.06 -11.39 -10.95
C GLY A 52 -3.50 -10.01 -10.44
N ALA A 53 -2.88 -9.49 -9.38
CA ALA A 53 -3.07 -8.10 -8.99
C ALA A 53 -2.18 -7.17 -9.84
N THR A 54 -2.70 -5.98 -10.16
CA THR A 54 -1.92 -4.91 -10.78
C THR A 54 -1.19 -4.12 -9.71
N VAL A 55 0.05 -3.72 -9.98
CA VAL A 55 0.83 -2.88 -9.08
C VAL A 55 0.93 -1.49 -9.65
N ARG A 56 0.66 -0.48 -8.82
CA ARG A 56 0.87 0.92 -9.19
C ARG A 56 1.81 1.57 -8.19
N ARG A 57 2.96 2.01 -8.68
CA ARG A 57 3.95 2.73 -7.87
C ARG A 57 3.54 4.19 -7.73
N PHE A 58 3.71 4.72 -6.53
CA PHE A 58 3.73 6.15 -6.25
C PHE A 58 4.65 6.37 -5.04
N GLY A 59 5.17 7.58 -4.89
CA GLY A 59 6.05 7.88 -3.76
C GLY A 59 7.48 7.36 -3.90
N ASP A 60 8.13 7.17 -2.76
CA ASP A 60 9.54 6.79 -2.62
C ASP A 60 9.78 6.00 -1.32
N ASP A 61 10.99 5.43 -1.20
CA ASP A 61 11.40 4.64 -0.04
C ASP A 61 11.91 5.48 1.15
N ALA A 62 11.75 6.81 1.14
CA ALA A 62 12.28 7.68 2.20
C ALA A 62 11.67 7.36 3.58
N PHE A 63 10.43 6.87 3.60
CA PHE A 63 9.79 6.40 4.84
C PHE A 63 10.55 5.24 5.48
N ARG A 64 11.09 4.31 4.68
CA ARG A 64 11.82 3.13 5.17
C ARG A 64 13.14 3.52 5.83
N THR A 65 13.84 4.50 5.27
CA THR A 65 15.18 4.92 5.69
C THR A 65 15.17 6.06 6.72
N ALA A 66 14.01 6.68 6.97
CA ALA A 66 13.89 7.76 7.92
C ALA A 66 14.24 7.34 9.37
N PRO A 67 15.09 8.11 10.07
CA PRO A 67 15.69 7.70 11.33
C PRO A 67 14.76 7.85 12.55
N THR A 68 13.72 8.67 12.45
CA THR A 68 12.79 8.95 13.56
C THR A 68 11.34 8.81 13.12
N ILE A 69 10.43 8.57 14.07
CA ILE A 69 8.99 8.50 13.79
C ILE A 69 8.45 9.80 13.19
N VAL A 70 8.94 10.95 13.64
CA VAL A 70 8.56 12.27 13.08
C VAL A 70 9.03 12.41 11.63
N ALA A 71 10.26 11.99 11.33
CA ALA A 71 10.78 12.01 9.96
C ALA A 71 9.99 11.05 9.04
N ARG A 72 9.60 9.89 9.55
CA ARG A 72 8.73 8.92 8.87
C ARG A 72 7.36 9.52 8.55
N GLY A 73 6.69 10.11 9.54
CA GLY A 73 5.41 10.77 9.34
C GLY A 73 5.50 11.90 8.30
N ARG A 74 6.55 12.73 8.36
CA ARG A 74 6.79 13.78 7.35
C ARG A 74 7.00 13.21 5.94
N SER A 75 7.75 12.12 5.82
CA SER A 75 7.97 11.45 4.53
C SER A 75 6.66 10.92 3.95
N LEU A 76 5.82 10.25 4.74
CA LEU A 76 4.50 9.79 4.27
C LEU A 76 3.60 10.96 3.86
N LEU A 77 3.54 12.02 4.67
CA LEU A 77 2.72 13.19 4.37
C LEU A 77 3.17 13.91 3.09
N ALA A 78 4.46 13.94 2.80
CA ALA A 78 4.99 14.53 1.57
C ALA A 78 4.51 13.80 0.31
N GLN A 79 4.10 12.53 0.42
CA GLN A 79 3.63 11.72 -0.70
C GLN A 79 2.11 11.80 -0.92
N VAL A 80 1.36 12.47 -0.03
CA VAL A 80 -0.10 12.63 -0.14
C VAL A 80 -0.55 13.23 -1.49
N PRO A 81 0.10 14.25 -2.07
CA PRO A 81 -0.30 14.77 -3.39
C PRO A 81 -0.20 13.71 -4.50
N ALA A 82 0.83 12.86 -4.47
CA ALA A 82 0.99 11.75 -5.42
C ALA A 82 -0.11 10.69 -5.21
N LEU A 83 -0.44 10.37 -3.96
CA LEU A 83 -1.56 9.48 -3.63
C LEU A 83 -2.88 10.04 -4.18
N VAL A 84 -3.18 11.32 -3.95
CA VAL A 84 -4.41 11.97 -4.45
C VAL A 84 -4.49 11.89 -5.97
N ARG A 85 -3.36 12.12 -6.68
CA ARG A 85 -3.30 11.98 -8.13
C ARG A 85 -3.63 10.55 -8.57
N VAL A 86 -2.99 9.55 -7.98
CA VAL A 86 -3.23 8.14 -8.31
C VAL A 86 -4.68 7.75 -8.01
N MET A 87 -5.25 8.19 -6.88
CA MET A 87 -6.65 7.91 -6.54
C MET A 87 -7.61 8.50 -7.59
N ARG A 88 -7.34 9.72 -8.07
CA ARG A 88 -8.14 10.37 -9.12
C ARG A 88 -8.02 9.67 -10.47
N GLU A 89 -6.84 9.16 -10.81
CA GLU A 89 -6.61 8.40 -12.04
C GLU A 89 -7.32 7.04 -11.98
N LEU A 90 -7.17 6.31 -10.87
CA LEU A 90 -7.72 4.96 -10.70
C LEU A 90 -9.24 4.97 -10.52
N ARG A 91 -9.80 5.92 -9.76
CA ARG A 91 -11.22 5.96 -9.39
C ARG A 91 -11.72 4.59 -8.88
N PRO A 92 -11.23 4.14 -7.70
CA PRO A 92 -11.65 2.85 -7.14
C PRO A 92 -13.15 2.82 -6.83
N ASP A 93 -13.78 1.66 -7.03
CA ASP A 93 -15.11 1.37 -6.48
C ASP A 93 -15.00 1.08 -4.97
N VAL A 94 -13.90 0.43 -4.56
CA VAL A 94 -13.58 0.12 -3.17
C VAL A 94 -12.12 0.50 -2.91
N LEU A 95 -11.89 1.28 -1.85
CA LEU A 95 -10.56 1.57 -1.31
C LEU A 95 -10.41 0.92 0.05
N HIS A 96 -9.51 -0.04 0.17
CA HIS A 96 -9.13 -0.67 1.43
C HIS A 96 -7.79 -0.10 1.90
N VAL A 97 -7.75 0.44 3.11
CA VAL A 97 -6.55 1.02 3.72
C VAL A 97 -6.11 0.15 4.88
N SER A 98 -4.88 -0.38 4.82
CA SER A 98 -4.28 -1.18 5.89
C SER A 98 -3.04 -0.48 6.42
N ASN A 99 -3.09 -0.07 7.68
CA ASN A 99 -2.01 0.63 8.38
C ASN A 99 -1.07 -0.33 9.15
N GLY A 100 -1.05 -1.62 8.79
CA GLY A 100 -0.12 -2.59 9.39
C GLY A 100 -0.45 -3.09 10.81
N GLY A 101 -1.38 -2.43 11.52
CA GLY A 101 -1.64 -2.62 12.96
C GLY A 101 -0.45 -2.20 13.82
N HIS A 102 -0.64 -1.72 15.06
CA HIS A 102 0.48 -1.22 15.90
C HIS A 102 1.60 -2.28 16.07
N PRO A 103 2.88 -1.94 15.83
CA PRO A 103 3.47 -0.62 15.57
C PRO A 103 3.68 -0.27 14.08
N GLY A 104 2.85 -0.84 13.21
CA GLY A 104 2.99 -0.99 11.76
C GLY A 104 2.75 0.25 10.90
N SER A 105 2.09 1.30 11.38
CA SER A 105 2.09 2.61 10.73
C SER A 105 2.72 3.63 11.66
N GLY A 106 3.70 4.37 11.15
CA GLY A 106 4.34 5.47 11.87
C GLY A 106 3.44 6.71 12.04
N LEU A 107 2.18 6.63 11.61
CA LEU A 107 1.16 7.65 11.79
C LEU A 107 0.28 7.42 13.04
N CYS A 108 0.52 6.33 13.79
CA CYS A 108 -0.20 5.99 15.04
C CYS A 108 0.73 6.10 16.25
#